data_AF-A0A6C0HAR7-F1
#
_entry.id   AF-A0A6C0HAR7-F1
#
_cell.length_a   1.000
_cell.length_b   1.000
_cell.length_c   1.000
_cell.angle_alpha   90.00
_cell.angle_beta   90.00
_cell.angle_gamma   90.00
#
_symmetry.space_group_name_H-M   'P 1'
#
loop_
_entity.id
_entity.type
_entity.pdbx_description
1 polymer ?
#
loop_
_entity_poly.entity_id
_entity_poly.type
_entity_poly.pdbx_seq_one_letter_code
_entity_poly.pdbx_strand_id
1 'polypeptide(L)' 'MQEFVNFDWISYLNYYSELQKNGINTKVKAWNHWRLIGKKEGRIFFELNQT' A
#
# COMPACT_ATOMS: atom_id res chain seq x y z
N MET A 1 -13.22 2.58 -5.56
CA MET A 1 -12.86 3.76 -4.74
C MET A 1 -12.80 3.43 -3.25
N GLN A 2 -13.71 2.59 -2.73
CA GLN A 2 -13.70 2.14 -1.33
C GLN A 2 -12.34 1.57 -0.88
N GLU A 3 -11.73 0.68 -1.67
CA GLU A 3 -10.41 0.09 -1.36
C GLU A 3 -9.30 1.15 -1.21
N PHE A 4 -9.30 2.19 -2.03
CA PHE A 4 -8.30 3.27 -1.92
C PHE A 4 -8.48 4.06 -0.63
N VAL A 5 -9.73 4.31 -0.22
CA VAL A 5 -10.05 4.99 1.04
C VAL A 5 -9.54 4.16 2.21
N ASN A 6 -9.89 2.87 2.22
CA ASN A 6 -9.56 1.91 3.28
C ASN A 6 -8.11 1.42 3.28
N PHE A 7 -7.30 1.74 2.26
CA PHE A 7 -5.92 1.27 2.18
C PHE A 7 -5.02 1.97 3.20
N ASP A 8 -4.56 1.21 4.20
CA ASP A 8 -3.54 1.62 5.15
C ASP A 8 -2.15 1.54 4.49
N TRP A 9 -1.88 2.57 3.71
CA TRP A 9 -0.62 2.73 3.00
C TRP A 9 0.59 2.90 3.94
N ILE A 10 0.39 3.33 5.19
CA ILE A 10 1.48 3.49 6.16
C ILE A 10 1.96 2.11 6.61
N SER A 11 1.03 1.25 7.04
CA SER A 11 1.34 -0.15 7.37
C SER A 11 1.93 -0.89 6.18
N TYR A 12 1.41 -0.64 4.98
CA TYR A 12 1.96 -1.21 3.74
C TYR A 12 3.42 -0.79 3.48
N LEU A 13 3.76 0.49 3.62
CA LEU A 13 5.14 0.97 3.42
C LEU A 13 6.09 0.58 4.56
N ASN A 14 5.57 0.42 5.79
CA ASN A 14 6.35 -0.07 6.91
C ASN A 14 6.71 -1.56 6.73
N TYR A 15 5.76 -2.36 6.23
CA TYR A 15 5.98 -3.77 5.95
C TYR A 15 6.93 -3.99 4.75
N TYR A 16 6.76 -3.20 3.68
CA TYR A 16 7.59 -3.26 2.46
C TYR A 16 8.55 -2.06 2.37
N SER A 17 9.54 -2.04 3.26
CA SER A 17 10.49 -0.92 3.40
C SER A 17 11.28 -0.58 2.11
N GLU A 18 11.44 -1.54 1.18
CA GLU A 18 12.08 -1.33 -0.11
C GLU A 18 11.31 -0.36 -1.00
N LEU A 19 9.99 -0.24 -0.82
CA LEU A 19 9.16 0.69 -1.57
C LEU A 19 9.55 2.13 -1.24
N GLN A 20 9.82 2.43 0.03
CA GLN A 20 10.27 3.74 0.46
C GLN A 20 11.65 4.09 -0.14
N LYS A 21 12.57 3.11 -0.18
CA LYS A 21 13.90 3.26 -0.81
C LYS A 21 13.79 3.55 -2.32
N ASN A 22 12.76 3.01 -2.98
CA ASN A 22 12.44 3.25 -4.39
C ASN A 22 11.59 4.52 -4.62
N GLY A 23 11.40 5.37 -3.61
CA GLY A 23 10.67 6.63 -3.73
C GLY A 23 9.14 6.51 -3.67
N ILE A 24 8.61 5.33 -3.30
CA ILE A 24 7.19 5.11 -3.04
C ILE A 24 6.93 5.47 -1.58
N ASN A 25 6.60 6.75 -1.36
CA ASN A 25 6.53 7.36 -0.03
C ASN A 25 5.23 8.17 0.19
N THR A 26 4.21 7.96 -0.65
CA THR A 26 2.90 8.61 -0.52
C THR A 26 1.77 7.61 -0.72
N LYS A 27 0.59 7.91 -0.17
CA LYS A 27 -0.61 7.06 -0.34
C LYS A 27 -0.90 6.71 -1.79
N VAL A 28 -0.83 7.71 -2.69
CA VAL A 28 -1.10 7.52 -4.12
C VAL A 28 -0.07 6.60 -4.76
N LYS A 29 1.23 6.77 -4.46
CA LYS A 29 2.29 5.90 -4.99
C LYS A 29 2.16 4.48 -4.46
N ALA A 30 1.93 4.32 -3.15
CA ALA A 30 1.76 3.02 -2.52
C ALA A 30 0.53 2.28 -3.07
N TRP A 31 -0.58 2.98 -3.25
CA TRP A 31 -1.79 2.43 -3.86
C TRP A 31 -1.56 1.98 -5.31
N ASN A 32 -0.91 2.84 -6.12
CA ASN A 32 -0.59 2.49 -7.49
C ASN A 32 0.31 1.26 -7.55
N HIS A 33 1.32 1.19 -6.67
CA HIS A 33 2.18 0.02 -6.55
C HIS A 33 1.40 -1.23 -6.18
N TRP A 34 0.59 -1.19 -5.11
CA TRP A 34 -0.19 -2.34 -4.67
C TRP A 34 -1.15 -2.83 -5.75
N ARG A 35 -1.94 -1.93 -6.37
CA ARG A 35 -2.94 -2.32 -7.37
C ARG A 35 -2.33 -2.88 -8.66
N LEU A 36 -1.20 -2.34 -9.13
CA LEU A 36 -0.60 -2.73 -10.41
C LEU A 36 0.37 -3.91 -10.29
N ILE A 37 1.09 -3.98 -9.17
CA ILE A 37 2.20 -4.91 -8.93
C ILE A 37 1.89 -5.78 -7.71
N GLY A 38 1.65 -5.16 -6.55
CA GLY A 38 1.51 -5.89 -5.29
C GLY A 38 0.42 -6.96 -5.29
N LYS A 39 -0.74 -6.70 -5.90
CA LYS A 39 -1.85 -7.65 -6.01
C LYS A 39 -1.48 -8.89 -6.84
N LYS A 40 -0.65 -8.71 -7.88
CA LYS A 40 -0.17 -9.81 -8.72
C LYS A 40 0.93 -10.62 -8.03
N GLU A 41 1.74 -9.95 -7.21
CA GLU A 41 2.80 -10.57 -6.39
C GLU A 41 2.26 -11.20 -5.09
N GLY A 42 0.96 -11.09 -4.79
CA GLY A 42 0.39 -11.61 -3.55
C GLY A 42 0.74 -10.79 -2.30
N ARG A 43 1.06 -9.49 -2.45
CA ARG A 43 1.33 -8.59 -1.33
C ARG A 43 0.08 -8.31 -0.51
N ILE A 44 0.26 -8.18 0.81
CA ILE A 44 -0.80 -7.98 1.79
C ILE A 44 -1.51 -6.65 1.53
N PHE A 45 -2.85 -6.69 1.56
CA PHE A 45 -3.69 -5.50 1.65
C PHE A 45 -3.88 -5.16 3.13
N PHE A 46 -3.40 -3.99 3.54
CA PHE A 46 -3.63 -3.48 4.89
C PHE A 46 -4.88 -2.61 4.86
N GLU A 47 -5.90 -3.02 5.61
CA GLU A 47 -7.13 -2.26 5.78
C GLU A 47 -7.00 -1.34 7.00
N LEU A 48 -7.46 -0.10 6.87
CA LEU A 48 -7.64 0.81 7.99
C LEU A 48 -8.73 0.23 8.90
N ASN A 49 -8.32 -0.42 9.99
CA ASN A 49 -9.24 -0.85 11.03
C ASN A 49 -9.84 0.41 11.68
N GLN A 50 -11.16 0.57 11.56
CA GLN A 50 -11.87 1.57 12.35
C GLN A 50 -11.96 1.05 13.79
N THR A 51 -10.97 1.41 14.61
CA THR A 51 -11.13 1.44 16.07
C THR A 51 -11.90 2.67 16.49
#